data_AF-A0A3N5QT26-F1
#
_entry.id   AF-A0A3N5QT26-F1
#
_cell.length_a   1.000
_cell.length_b   1.000
_cell.length_c   1.000
_cell.angle_alpha   90.00
_cell.angle_beta   90.00
_cell.angle_gamma   90.00
#
_symmetry.space_group_name_H-M   'P 1'
#
loop_
_entity.id
_entity.type
_entity.pdbx_description
1 polymer ?
#
loop_
_entity_poly.entity_id
_entity_poly.type
_entity_poly.pdbx_seq_one_letter_code
_entity_poly.pdbx_strand_id
1 'polypeptide(L)'
;MSKKFIAQLLFWLVFFPILFGCNNPTGRPRAVQGVLDLSQWDAARDGLVTLDGEWEFYWNKLLAPDDFKVAAPPEKTGFFPFRATGTAIG
;
A
#
# COMPACT_ATOMS: atom_id res chain seq x y z
N MET A 1 15.81 -44.70 -12.72
CA MET A 1 15.39 -43.28 -12.70
C MET A 1 15.15 -42.84 -14.14
N SER A 2 13.92 -42.54 -14.54
CA SER A 2 13.58 -42.29 -15.95
C SER A 2 14.08 -40.90 -16.38
N LYS A 3 14.75 -40.80 -17.52
CA LYS A 3 15.28 -39.52 -18.06
C LYS A 3 14.20 -38.43 -18.18
N LYS A 4 12.94 -38.86 -18.33
CA LYS A 4 11.75 -38.00 -18.35
C LYS A 4 11.51 -37.29 -17.02
N PHE A 5 11.77 -37.96 -15.90
CA PHE A 5 11.60 -37.40 -14.55
C PHE A 5 12.66 -36.31 -14.26
N ILE A 6 13.90 -36.53 -14.71
CA ILE A 6 14.98 -35.55 -14.60
C ILE A 6 14.64 -34.31 -15.44
N ALA A 7 14.15 -34.49 -16.67
CA ALA A 7 13.72 -33.38 -17.52
C ALA A 7 12.56 -32.57 -16.91
N GLN A 8 11.58 -33.24 -16.29
CA GLN A 8 10.47 -32.57 -15.59
C GLN A 8 10.94 -31.79 -14.36
N LEU A 9 11.88 -32.33 -13.58
CA LEU A 9 12.49 -31.63 -12.43
C LEU A 9 13.26 -30.39 -12.86
N LEU A 10 14.06 -30.48 -13.93
CA LEU A 10 14.81 -29.34 -14.46
C LEU A 10 13.89 -28.25 -15.01
N PHE A 11 12.79 -28.64 -15.68
CA PHE A 11 11.80 -27.70 -16.20
C PHE A 11 11.14 -26.91 -15.06
N TRP A 12 10.74 -27.59 -13.98
CA TRP A 12 10.13 -26.92 -12.84
C TRP A 12 11.14 -26.05 -12.08
N LEU A 13 12.38 -26.50 -11.91
CA LEU A 13 13.44 -25.73 -11.24
C LEU A 13 13.76 -24.41 -11.97
N VAL A 14 13.68 -24.39 -13.30
CA VAL A 14 13.97 -23.19 -14.11
C VAL A 14 12.76 -22.25 -14.20
N PHE A 15 11.53 -22.78 -14.27
CA PHE A 15 10.32 -21.95 -14.42
C PHE A 15 9.71 -21.46 -13.09
N PHE A 16 9.96 -22.16 -11.98
CA PHE A 16 9.47 -21.79 -10.66
C PHE A 16 9.88 -20.40 -10.16
N PRO A 17 11.14 -19.92 -10.35
CA PRO A 17 11.54 -18.61 -9.86
C PRO A 17 10.92 -17.43 -10.63
N ILE A 18 10.34 -17.66 -11.81
CA ILE A 18 9.73 -16.60 -12.64
C ILE A 18 8.41 -16.09 -12.02
N LEU A 19 7.77 -16.89 -11.17
CA LEU A 19 6.48 -16.56 -10.55
C LEU A 19 6.60 -15.83 -9.20
N PHE A 20 7.81 -15.71 -8.64
CA PHE A 20 8.07 -15.04 -7.36
C PHE A 20 8.96 -13.79 -7.54
N GLY A 21 8.72 -13.03 -8.61
CA GLY A 21 9.30 -11.71 -8.75
C GLY A 21 8.65 -10.72 -7.78
N CYS A 22 9.36 -10.33 -6.72
CA CYS A 22 8.99 -9.15 -5.94
C CYS A 22 9.22 -7.90 -6.80
N ASN A 23 8.14 -7.34 -7.35
CA ASN A 23 8.13 -5.94 -7.75
C ASN A 23 8.36 -5.11 -6.48
N ASN A 24 9.57 -4.60 -6.27
CA ASN A 24 9.74 -3.43 -5.42
C ASN A 24 9.11 -2.28 -6.21
N PRO A 25 7.93 -1.75 -5.82
CA PRO A 25 7.41 -0.58 -6.49
C PRO A 25 8.43 0.54 -6.26
N THR A 26 9.19 0.89 -7.28
CA THR A 26 10.12 2.04 -7.30
C THR A 26 9.38 3.38 -7.29
N GLY A 27 8.12 3.38 -6.83
CA GLY A 27 7.27 4.54 -6.67
C GLY A 27 7.26 5.01 -5.22
N ARG A 28 6.90 6.28 -5.01
CA ARG A 28 6.66 6.81 -3.67
C ARG A 28 5.58 5.96 -2.96
N PRO A 29 5.74 5.69 -1.64
CA PRO A 29 4.75 4.94 -0.89
C PRO A 29 3.42 5.70 -0.92
N ARG A 30 2.31 4.95 -0.98
CA ARG A 30 0.95 5.52 -0.99
C ARG A 30 0.13 4.88 0.11
N ALA A 31 -0.71 5.68 0.75
CA ALA A 31 -1.63 5.17 1.76
C ALA A 31 -2.66 4.25 1.10
N VAL A 32 -2.86 3.07 1.67
CA VAL A 32 -3.93 2.13 1.29
C VAL A 32 -4.81 1.95 2.51
N GLN A 33 -6.09 2.29 2.37
CA GLN A 33 -7.04 2.21 3.47
C GLN A 33 -6.56 2.92 4.76
N GLY A 34 -5.94 4.09 4.63
CA GLY A 34 -5.45 4.89 5.76
C GLY A 34 -4.10 4.44 6.33
N VAL A 35 -3.47 3.39 5.77
CA VAL A 35 -2.16 2.90 6.20
C VAL A 35 -1.10 3.26 5.15
N LEU A 36 -0.10 4.05 5.57
CA LEU A 36 1.08 4.37 4.77
C LEU A 36 2.29 3.62 5.34
N ASP A 37 2.71 2.56 4.65
CA ASP A 37 3.89 1.78 5.06
C ASP A 37 5.18 2.51 4.68
N LEU A 38 5.96 2.88 5.69
CA LEU A 38 7.25 3.56 5.58
C LEU A 38 8.41 2.69 6.07
N SER A 39 8.19 1.39 6.31
CA SER A 39 9.22 0.47 6.85
C SER A 39 10.48 0.38 5.98
N GLN A 40 10.35 0.62 4.69
CA GLN A 40 11.46 0.65 3.72
C GLN A 40 11.89 2.08 3.32
N TRP A 41 11.23 3.11 3.86
CA TRP A 41 11.49 4.51 3.51
C TRP A 41 12.64 5.07 4.35
N ASP A 42 13.68 5.56 3.68
CA ASP A 42 14.79 6.25 4.32
C ASP A 42 14.67 7.75 4.05
N ALA A 43 14.34 8.55 5.07
CA ALA A 43 14.18 9.99 4.90
C ALA A 43 15.46 10.71 4.46
N ALA A 44 16.65 10.16 4.77
CA ALA A 44 17.92 10.75 4.35
C ALA A 44 18.25 10.44 2.88
N ARG A 45 17.87 9.25 2.40
CA ARG A 45 18.12 8.82 1.00
C ARG A 45 16.98 9.21 0.05
N ASP A 46 15.74 9.00 0.49
CA ASP A 46 14.53 9.05 -0.32
C ASP A 46 13.78 10.40 -0.16
N GLY A 47 14.12 11.18 0.89
CA GLY A 47 13.67 12.54 1.11
C GLY A 47 12.28 12.64 1.77
N LEU A 48 11.59 13.76 1.49
CA LEU A 48 10.24 14.00 2.00
C LEU A 48 9.23 13.05 1.35
N VAL A 49 8.48 12.35 2.20
CA VAL A 49 7.37 11.49 1.77
C VAL A 49 6.10 12.32 1.56
N THR A 50 5.37 12.02 0.49
CA THR A 50 4.02 12.59 0.28
C THR A 50 2.97 11.68 0.91
N LEU A 51 1.91 12.27 1.46
CA LEU A 51 0.79 11.53 2.05
C LEU A 51 -0.26 11.10 1.01
N ASP A 52 0.18 10.87 -0.23
CA ASP A 52 -0.72 10.48 -1.32
C ASP A 52 -1.33 9.11 -1.04
N GLY A 53 -2.59 8.91 -1.44
CA GLY A 53 -3.28 7.64 -1.27
C GLY A 53 -4.65 7.80 -0.64
N GLU A 54 -5.16 6.72 -0.08
CA GLU A 54 -6.51 6.63 0.45
C GLU A 54 -6.56 6.92 1.94
N TRP A 55 -7.40 7.87 2.33
CA TRP A 55 -7.62 8.25 3.72
C TRP A 55 -9.09 8.17 4.10
N GLU A 56 -9.36 7.95 5.39
CA GLU A 56 -10.72 7.95 5.91
C GLU A 56 -11.37 9.32 5.74
N PHE A 57 -12.59 9.32 5.23
CA PHE A 57 -13.38 10.53 5.03
C PHE A 57 -14.73 10.43 5.73
N TYR A 58 -15.12 11.54 6.34
CA TYR A 58 -16.31 11.66 7.17
C TYR A 58 -17.17 12.81 6.65
N TRP A 59 -18.04 12.52 5.68
CA TRP A 59 -18.87 13.55 5.05
C TRP A 59 -19.89 14.11 6.02
N ASN A 60 -20.01 15.44 6.07
CA ASN A 60 -20.98 16.17 6.88
C ASN A 60 -20.92 15.81 8.39
N LYS A 61 -19.72 15.50 8.90
CA LYS A 61 -19.46 15.24 10.31
C LYS A 61 -18.36 16.19 10.79
N LEU A 62 -18.62 16.89 11.90
CA LEU A 62 -17.62 17.70 12.59
C LEU A 62 -17.10 16.88 13.77
N LEU A 63 -15.97 16.21 13.57
CA LEU A 63 -15.34 15.34 14.57
C LEU A 63 -14.19 16.05 15.25
N ALA A 64 -14.14 15.99 16.57
CA ALA A 64 -13.03 16.42 17.40
C ALA A 64 -12.07 15.25 17.70
N PRO A 65 -10.80 15.51 18.10
CA PRO A 65 -9.88 14.45 18.48
C PRO A 65 -10.40 13.52 19.59
N ASP A 66 -11.25 14.04 20.49
CA ASP A 66 -11.84 13.25 21.57
C ASP A 66 -12.87 12.21 21.08
N ASP A 67 -13.50 12.44 19.91
CA ASP A 67 -14.45 11.50 19.31
C ASP A 67 -13.79 10.20 18.84
N PHE A 68 -12.46 10.15 18.76
CA PHE A 68 -11.68 8.96 18.42
C PHE A 68 -11.14 8.20 19.63
N LYS A 69 -11.32 8.73 20.85
CA LYS A 69 -10.84 8.10 22.10
C LYS A 69 -11.85 7.12 22.72
N VAL A 70 -13.05 7.01 22.14
CA VAL A 70 -14.11 6.11 22.59
C VAL A 70 -13.91 4.69 22.06
N ALA A 71 -14.52 3.70 22.73
CA ALA A 71 -14.39 2.29 22.38
C ALA A 71 -14.90 1.94 20.96
N ALA A 72 -15.83 2.75 20.43
CA ALA A 72 -16.36 2.61 19.08
C ALA A 72 -16.03 3.88 18.27
N PRO A 73 -15.11 3.82 17.30
CA PRO A 73 -14.77 4.96 16.45
C PRO A 73 -15.99 5.46 15.67
N PRO A 74 -16.00 6.75 15.25
CA PRO A 74 -17.05 7.28 14.40
C PRO A 74 -17.13 6.50 13.09
N GLU A 75 -18.34 6.31 12.58
CA GLU A 75 -18.54 5.66 11.29
C GLU A 75 -18.00 6.55 10.15
N LYS A 76 -17.02 6.04 9.40
CA LYS A 76 -16.51 6.72 8.20
C LYS A 76 -17.47 6.57 7.02
N THR A 77 -17.50 7.58 6.17
CA THR A 77 -18.22 7.52 4.88
C THR A 77 -17.50 6.57 3.92
N GLY A 78 -16.17 6.57 3.94
CA GLY A 78 -15.37 5.69 3.10
C GLY A 78 -13.91 6.12 3.07
N PHE A 79 -13.18 5.55 2.11
CA PHE A 79 -11.82 5.96 1.81
C PHE A 79 -11.81 6.85 0.57
N PHE A 80 -11.20 8.03 0.69
CA PHE A 80 -11.08 8.99 -0.40
C PHE A 80 -9.62 9.14 -0.84
N PRO A 81 -9.36 9.21 -2.15
CA PRO A 81 -8.02 9.44 -2.66
C PRO A 81 -7.62 10.90 -2.41
N PHE A 82 -6.65 11.10 -1.53
CA PHE A 82 -5.94 12.36 -1.35
C PHE A 82 -4.72 12.41 -2.27
N ARG A 83 -4.54 13.53 -2.97
CA ARG A 83 -3.31 13.86 -3.68
C ARG A 83 -2.77 15.19 -3.17
N ALA A 84 -1.54 15.19 -2.69
CA ALA A 84 -0.85 16.40 -2.24
C ALA A 84 -0.52 17.36 -3.39
N THR A 85 -0.62 16.92 -4.65
CA THR A 85 -0.29 17.72 -5.85
C THR A 85 -1.36 18.75 -6.25
N GLY A 86 -2.36 19.02 -5.41
CA GLY A 86 -3.20 20.23 -5.54
C GLY A 86 -4.11 20.30 -6.77
N THR A 87 -4.34 19.20 -7.49
CA THR A 87 -5.43 19.15 -8.47
C THR A 87 -6.73 18.99 -7.70
N ALA A 88 -7.36 20.11 -7.38
CA ALA A 88 -8.71 20.12 -6.83
C ALA A 88 -9.64 19.40 -7.81
N ILE A 89 -10.13 18.22 -7.43
CA ILE A 89 -11.34 17.64 -7.99
C ILE A 89 -12.49 18.16 -7.12
N GLY A 90 -13.08 19.27 -7.57
CA GLY A 90 -14.30 19.86 -7.05
C GLY A 90 -15.17 20.27 -8.22
#